data_AF-A0A3B1IKA2-F1
#
_entry.id   AF-A0A3B1IKA2-F1
#
_cell.length_a   1.000
_cell.length_b   1.000
_cell.length_c   1.000
_cell.angle_alpha   90.00
_cell.angle_beta   90.00
_cell.angle_gamma   90.00
#
_symmetry.space_group_name_H-M   'P 1'
#
loop_
_entity.id
_entity.type
_entity.pdbx_description
1 polymer ?
#
loop_
_entity_poly.entity_id
_entity_poly.type
_entity_poly.pdbx_seq_one_letter_code
_entity_poly.pdbx_strand_id
1 'polypeptide(L)'
;MDASVTRRGQPCWYKKEGIGLDAINDAFLLEGSIYRLLRRHCRGQPYYLHLLELFTEILMLLDFILDINVITAGIDSEVEHSNAKHILLEMGEFFQIQDDYLDCYGDPAVTGKIGTDIQDNKCSWLVVTALGIMTPEQRAELEVCYGKTDAESVERVKALYDTLEMPVRYHQYEEESYRRLQNLIQQHAQNLPHAVFLNFAKKIYKRNK
;
A
#
# COMPACT_ATOMS: atom_id res chain seq x y z
N MET A 1 -9.96 11.44 -15.40
CA MET A 1 -8.76 12.22 -15.02
C MET A 1 -8.46 13.18 -16.18
N ASP A 2 -8.27 14.47 -15.91
CA ASP A 2 -7.86 15.59 -16.79
C ASP A 2 -8.54 15.89 -18.16
N ALA A 3 -9.28 14.95 -18.77
CA ALA A 3 -9.91 15.09 -20.09
C ALA A 3 -8.96 15.55 -21.22
N SER A 4 -7.65 15.29 -21.08
CA SER A 4 -6.62 15.71 -22.03
C SER A 4 -6.89 15.18 -23.45
N VAL A 5 -6.67 16.02 -24.45
CA VAL A 5 -6.92 15.68 -25.87
C VAL A 5 -5.69 15.05 -26.54
N THR A 6 -4.49 15.55 -26.23
CA THR A 6 -3.23 15.10 -26.86
C THR A 6 -2.11 14.87 -25.85
N ARG A 7 -1.24 13.90 -26.12
CA ARG A 7 0.00 13.62 -25.37
C ARG A 7 1.09 13.19 -26.34
N ARG A 8 2.31 13.75 -26.20
CA ARG A 8 3.47 13.45 -27.08
C ARG A 8 3.18 13.66 -28.58
N GLY A 9 2.44 14.74 -28.91
CA GLY A 9 2.09 15.09 -30.30
C GLY A 9 1.06 14.18 -30.96
N GLN A 10 0.38 13.32 -30.21
CA GLN A 10 -0.63 12.37 -30.69
C GLN A 10 -1.90 12.47 -29.84
N PRO A 11 -3.07 12.00 -30.32
CA PRO A 11 -4.26 11.85 -29.48
C PRO A 11 -3.97 10.99 -28.24
N CYS A 12 -4.53 11.37 -27.10
CA CYS A 12 -4.49 10.56 -25.89
C CYS A 12 -5.03 9.14 -26.16
N TRP A 13 -4.52 8.13 -25.46
CA TRP A 13 -4.84 6.73 -25.75
C TRP A 13 -6.35 6.44 -25.76
N TYR A 14 -7.08 6.91 -24.75
CA TYR A 14 -8.54 6.78 -24.64
C TYR A 14 -9.34 7.54 -25.72
N LYS A 15 -8.70 8.45 -26.46
CA LYS A 15 -9.31 9.22 -27.57
C LYS A 15 -9.08 8.56 -28.93
N LYS A 16 -8.29 7.48 -29.01
CA LYS A 16 -8.16 6.72 -30.25
C LYS A 16 -9.46 5.97 -30.55
N GLU A 17 -9.82 5.93 -31.83
CA GLU A 17 -10.99 5.22 -32.31
C GLU A 17 -10.90 3.74 -31.90
N GLY A 18 -11.98 3.22 -31.30
CA GLY A 18 -12.06 1.83 -30.83
C GLY A 18 -11.46 1.54 -29.45
N ILE A 19 -10.84 2.51 -28.76
CA ILE A 19 -10.30 2.32 -27.40
C ILE A 19 -11.27 2.83 -26.33
N GLY A 20 -11.58 4.13 -26.33
CA GLY A 20 -12.50 4.69 -25.33
C GLY A 20 -12.09 4.37 -23.89
N LEU A 21 -13.02 3.85 -23.10
CA LEU A 21 -12.80 3.50 -21.69
C LEU A 21 -11.97 2.21 -21.49
N ASP A 22 -11.75 1.41 -22.53
CA ASP A 22 -10.89 0.22 -22.44
C ASP A 22 -9.44 0.62 -22.12
N ALA A 23 -9.08 1.88 -22.36
CA ALA A 23 -7.84 2.50 -21.89
C ALA A 23 -7.58 2.35 -20.39
N ILE A 24 -8.62 2.18 -19.56
CA ILE A 24 -8.50 1.92 -18.12
C ILE A 24 -7.91 0.52 -17.91
N ASN A 25 -8.45 -0.49 -18.60
CA ASN A 25 -7.92 -1.86 -18.55
C ASN A 25 -6.49 -1.92 -19.12
N ASP A 26 -6.21 -1.17 -20.18
CA ASP A 26 -4.86 -1.09 -20.75
C ASP A 26 -3.84 -0.48 -19.78
N ALA A 27 -4.26 0.50 -18.96
CA ALA A 27 -3.40 1.08 -17.92
C ALA A 27 -3.04 0.03 -16.86
N PHE A 28 -4.01 -0.76 -16.38
CA PHE A 28 -3.76 -1.87 -15.45
C PHE A 28 -2.89 -2.98 -16.08
N LEU A 29 -3.04 -3.25 -17.39
CA LEU A 29 -2.18 -4.19 -18.10
C LEU A 29 -0.73 -3.70 -18.18
N LEU A 30 -0.52 -2.40 -18.42
CA LEU A 30 0.80 -1.78 -18.42
C LEU A 30 1.44 -1.81 -17.03
N GLU A 31 0.66 -1.54 -15.99
CA GLU A 31 1.10 -1.66 -14.59
C GLU A 31 1.51 -3.10 -14.25
N GLY A 32 0.64 -4.08 -14.51
CA GLY A 32 0.92 -5.51 -14.27
C GLY A 32 2.14 -6.02 -15.05
N SER A 33 2.46 -5.40 -16.19
CA SER A 33 3.66 -5.74 -16.97
C SER A 33 4.96 -5.43 -16.23
N ILE A 34 4.98 -4.41 -15.37
CA ILE A 34 6.13 -4.04 -14.55
C ILE A 34 6.48 -5.19 -13.59
N TYR A 35 5.49 -5.66 -12.84
CA TYR A 35 5.66 -6.79 -11.92
C TYR A 35 6.06 -8.08 -12.64
N ARG A 36 5.51 -8.32 -13.84
CA ARG A 36 5.89 -9.47 -14.67
C ARG A 36 7.34 -9.40 -15.15
N LEU A 37 7.83 -8.20 -15.49
CA LEU A 37 9.22 -7.98 -15.87
C LEU A 37 10.17 -8.13 -14.68
N LEU A 38 9.83 -7.53 -13.54
CA LEU A 38 10.58 -7.68 -12.29
C LEU A 38 10.69 -9.16 -11.91
N ARG A 39 9.58 -9.91 -11.94
CA ARG A 39 9.58 -11.35 -11.67
C ARG A 39 10.42 -12.14 -12.67
N ARG A 40 10.39 -11.79 -13.95
CA ARG A 40 11.13 -12.52 -14.99
C ARG A 40 12.64 -12.30 -14.89
N HIS A 41 13.07 -11.08 -14.59
CA HIS A 41 14.48 -10.69 -14.71
C HIS A 41 15.19 -10.53 -13.37
N CYS A 42 14.45 -10.22 -12.30
CA CYS A 42 15.03 -9.88 -11.02
C CYS A 42 14.72 -10.90 -9.92
N ARG A 43 13.82 -11.89 -10.12
CA ARG A 43 13.39 -12.82 -9.06
C ARG A 43 14.51 -13.55 -8.32
N GLY A 44 15.62 -13.87 -8.98
CA GLY A 44 16.77 -14.54 -8.35
C GLY A 44 17.77 -13.60 -7.69
N GLN A 45 17.53 -12.28 -7.74
CA GLN A 45 18.44 -11.27 -7.25
C GLN A 45 18.13 -10.93 -5.78
N PRO A 46 19.15 -10.66 -4.95
CA PRO A 46 18.97 -10.35 -3.53
C PRO A 46 18.15 -9.07 -3.30
N TYR A 47 18.09 -8.18 -4.29
CA TYR A 47 17.34 -6.92 -4.26
C TYR A 47 15.93 -7.02 -4.88
N TYR A 48 15.47 -8.21 -5.27
CA TYR A 48 14.13 -8.37 -5.88
C TYR A 48 13.02 -7.83 -4.98
N LEU A 49 13.12 -8.12 -3.68
CA LEU A 49 12.14 -7.70 -2.68
C LEU A 49 12.12 -6.18 -2.55
N HIS A 50 13.29 -5.55 -2.43
CA HIS A 50 13.44 -4.09 -2.45
C HIS A 50 12.88 -3.45 -3.72
N LEU A 51 13.04 -4.07 -4.90
CA LEU A 51 12.45 -3.55 -6.13
C LEU A 51 10.93 -3.67 -6.12
N LEU A 52 10.37 -4.77 -5.62
CA LEU A 52 8.94 -4.92 -5.49
C LEU A 52 8.34 -3.92 -4.50
N GLU A 53 9.00 -3.72 -3.35
CA GLU A 53 8.63 -2.69 -2.36
C GLU A 53 8.66 -1.31 -3.00
N LEU A 54 9.78 -0.91 -3.61
CA LEU A 54 9.93 0.39 -4.26
C LEU A 54 8.86 0.63 -5.34
N PHE A 55 8.58 -0.35 -6.19
CA PHE A 55 7.57 -0.19 -7.23
C PHE A 55 6.15 -0.13 -6.67
N THR A 56 5.88 -0.84 -5.58
CA THR A 56 4.56 -0.80 -4.91
C THR A 56 4.39 0.52 -4.14
N GLU A 57 5.42 1.02 -3.47
CA GLU A 57 5.46 2.36 -2.88
C GLU A 57 5.24 3.44 -3.93
N ILE A 58 5.90 3.34 -5.10
CA ILE A 58 5.73 4.28 -6.22
C ILE A 58 4.30 4.23 -6.78
N LEU A 59 3.68 3.05 -6.87
CA LEU A 59 2.32 2.89 -7.38
C LEU A 59 1.29 3.46 -6.40
N MET A 60 1.45 3.20 -5.10
CA MET A 60 0.68 3.90 -4.06
C MET A 60 0.85 5.42 -4.17
N LEU A 61 2.08 5.90 -4.27
CA LEU A 61 2.38 7.31 -4.52
C LEU A 61 1.66 7.83 -5.77
N LEU A 62 1.54 7.04 -6.85
CA LEU A 62 0.90 7.43 -8.11
C LEU A 62 -0.62 7.55 -7.99
N ASP A 63 -1.28 6.60 -7.33
CA ASP A 63 -2.73 6.65 -7.06
C ASP A 63 -3.06 7.83 -6.14
N PHE A 64 -2.25 8.04 -5.09
CA PHE A 64 -2.41 9.20 -4.23
C PHE A 64 -2.05 10.51 -4.93
N ILE A 65 -1.09 10.55 -5.86
CA ILE A 65 -0.80 11.74 -6.69
C ILE A 65 -1.96 12.07 -7.62
N LEU A 66 -2.65 11.07 -8.14
CA LEU A 66 -3.86 11.30 -8.90
C LEU A 66 -4.96 11.92 -8.05
N ASP A 67 -5.15 11.41 -6.83
CA ASP A 67 -6.08 11.99 -5.86
C ASP A 67 -5.65 13.41 -5.45
N ILE A 68 -4.35 13.70 -5.30
CA ILE A 68 -3.84 15.07 -5.12
C ILE A 68 -4.36 15.95 -6.25
N ASN A 69 -4.12 15.57 -7.51
CA ASN A 69 -4.51 16.41 -8.66
C ASN A 69 -6.01 16.66 -8.74
N VAL A 70 -6.84 15.71 -8.29
CA VAL A 70 -8.30 15.89 -8.20
C VAL A 70 -8.67 16.79 -7.02
N ILE A 71 -8.06 16.59 -5.86
CA ILE A 71 -8.33 17.33 -4.63
C ILE A 71 -7.84 18.78 -4.72
N THR A 72 -6.72 19.02 -5.38
CA THR A 72 -6.11 20.34 -5.60
C THR A 72 -6.51 20.95 -6.95
N ALA A 73 -7.50 20.39 -7.64
CA ALA A 73 -7.95 20.93 -8.92
C ALA A 73 -8.37 22.41 -8.80
N GLY A 74 -7.67 23.29 -9.51
CA GLY A 74 -7.86 24.74 -9.42
C GLY A 74 -7.09 25.44 -8.28
N ILE A 75 -6.18 24.72 -7.60
CA ILE A 75 -5.26 25.25 -6.61
C ILE A 75 -3.85 25.21 -7.22
N ASP A 76 -3.27 26.37 -7.53
CA ASP A 76 -1.93 26.46 -8.13
C ASP A 76 -0.80 26.57 -7.10
N SER A 77 -1.14 26.62 -5.82
CA SER A 77 -0.17 26.89 -4.76
C SER A 77 0.64 25.66 -4.36
N GLU A 78 1.96 25.74 -4.53
CA GLU A 78 2.92 24.67 -4.22
C GLU A 78 2.85 24.23 -2.75
N VAL A 79 2.55 25.15 -1.82
CA VAL A 79 2.40 24.85 -0.39
C VAL A 79 1.21 23.92 -0.16
N GLU A 80 0.07 24.21 -0.77
CA GLU A 80 -1.15 23.41 -0.69
C GLU A 80 -0.98 22.03 -1.33
N HIS A 81 -0.27 21.94 -2.46
CA HIS A 81 0.11 20.66 -3.06
C HIS A 81 1.01 19.83 -2.14
N SER A 82 2.01 20.46 -1.53
CA SER A 82 2.92 19.81 -0.58
C SER A 82 2.17 19.33 0.67
N ASN A 83 1.27 20.16 1.20
CA ASN A 83 0.39 19.82 2.32
C ASN A 83 -0.53 18.63 2.01
N ALA A 84 -1.18 18.63 0.84
CA ALA A 84 -2.01 17.53 0.38
C ALA A 84 -1.19 16.23 0.26
N LYS A 85 0.00 16.33 -0.35
CA LYS A 85 0.93 15.21 -0.48
C LYS A 85 1.33 14.63 0.87
N HIS A 86 1.65 15.47 1.84
CA HIS A 86 2.06 15.03 3.17
C HIS A 86 0.94 14.23 3.87
N ILE A 87 -0.30 14.72 3.81
CA ILE A 87 -1.46 14.01 4.36
C ILE A 87 -1.67 12.66 3.67
N LEU A 88 -1.62 12.64 2.34
CA LEU A 88 -1.94 11.44 1.56
C LEU A 88 -0.84 10.38 1.65
N LEU A 89 0.41 10.78 1.84
CA LEU A 89 1.50 9.83 2.08
C LEU A 89 1.33 9.10 3.42
N GLU A 90 1.05 9.82 4.52
CA GLU A 90 0.76 9.18 5.82
C GLU A 90 -0.47 8.27 5.70
N MET A 91 -1.50 8.71 4.97
CA MET A 91 -2.71 7.93 4.74
C MET A 91 -2.43 6.64 3.97
N GLY A 92 -1.58 6.70 2.95
CA GLY A 92 -1.19 5.55 2.14
C GLY A 92 -0.35 4.54 2.91
N GLU A 93 0.65 5.01 3.66
CA GLU A 93 1.43 4.15 4.56
C GLU A 93 0.52 3.42 5.55
N PHE A 94 -0.36 4.17 6.22
CA PHE A 94 -1.32 3.59 7.14
C PHE A 94 -2.19 2.53 6.45
N PHE A 95 -2.74 2.83 5.28
CA PHE A 95 -3.59 1.90 4.54
C PHE A 95 -2.86 0.59 4.15
N GLN A 96 -1.59 0.68 3.75
CA GLN A 96 -0.78 -0.48 3.38
C GLN A 96 -0.49 -1.36 4.59
N ILE A 97 -0.16 -0.76 5.73
CA ILE A 97 0.07 -1.51 6.97
C ILE A 97 -1.19 -2.24 7.43
N GLN A 98 -2.37 -1.63 7.23
CA GLN A 98 -3.63 -2.34 7.43
C GLN A 98 -3.79 -3.51 6.44
N ASP A 99 -3.33 -3.39 5.20
CA ASP A 99 -3.42 -4.48 4.22
C ASP A 99 -2.53 -5.66 4.60
N ASP A 100 -1.29 -5.37 4.98
CA ASP A 100 -0.31 -6.36 5.46
C ASP A 100 -0.83 -7.09 6.70
N TYR A 101 -1.47 -6.37 7.63
CA TYR A 101 -2.11 -6.98 8.79
C TYR A 101 -3.29 -7.88 8.39
N LEU A 102 -4.18 -7.40 7.53
CA LEU A 102 -5.36 -8.13 7.08
C LEU A 102 -5.00 -9.32 6.17
N ASP A 103 -3.87 -9.30 5.49
CA ASP A 103 -3.38 -10.45 4.73
C ASP A 103 -3.08 -11.64 5.67
N CYS A 104 -2.44 -11.38 6.81
CA CYS A 104 -2.10 -12.43 7.77
C CYS A 104 -3.27 -12.82 8.71
N TYR A 105 -3.99 -11.81 9.24
CA TYR A 105 -4.96 -11.96 10.33
C TYR A 105 -6.42 -11.71 9.92
N GLY A 106 -6.67 -11.20 8.71
CA GLY A 106 -8.02 -10.96 8.24
C GLY A 106 -8.79 -12.24 7.98
N ASP A 107 -10.10 -12.20 8.23
CA ASP A 107 -11.00 -13.30 7.87
C ASP A 107 -11.15 -13.36 6.34
N PRO A 108 -10.78 -14.47 5.67
CA PRO A 108 -10.92 -14.61 4.22
C PRO A 108 -12.36 -14.41 3.72
N ALA A 109 -13.38 -14.66 4.55
CA ALA A 109 -14.78 -14.42 4.19
C ALA A 109 -15.10 -12.91 4.09
N VAL A 110 -14.34 -12.06 4.79
CA VAL A 110 -14.51 -10.61 4.81
C VAL A 110 -13.59 -9.92 3.82
N THR A 111 -12.32 -10.32 3.77
CA THR A 111 -11.30 -9.76 2.86
C THR A 111 -11.48 -10.25 1.42
N GLY A 112 -12.15 -11.39 1.22
CA GLY A 112 -12.37 -11.99 -0.10
C GLY A 112 -11.13 -12.64 -0.71
N LYS A 113 -10.02 -12.72 0.04
CA LYS A 113 -8.77 -13.36 -0.37
C LYS A 113 -8.18 -14.19 0.77
N ILE A 114 -7.43 -15.24 0.41
CA ILE A 114 -6.54 -15.92 1.35
C ILE A 114 -5.20 -15.19 1.28
N GLY A 115 -4.68 -14.74 2.42
CA GLY A 115 -3.38 -14.09 2.46
C GLY A 115 -2.23 -15.01 2.11
N THR A 116 -1.24 -14.44 1.42
CA THR A 116 -0.08 -15.15 0.89
C THR A 116 1.25 -14.49 1.21
N ASP A 117 1.26 -13.38 1.96
CA ASP A 117 2.47 -12.57 2.19
C ASP A 117 3.63 -13.37 2.79
N ILE A 118 3.34 -14.27 3.73
CA ILE A 118 4.35 -15.15 4.34
C ILE A 118 4.95 -16.08 3.28
N GLN A 119 4.11 -16.74 2.49
CA GLN A 119 4.52 -17.70 1.46
C GLN A 119 5.29 -17.03 0.32
N ASP A 120 4.87 -15.82 -0.04
CA ASP A 120 5.47 -15.02 -1.11
C ASP A 120 6.78 -14.33 -0.67
N ASN A 121 7.19 -14.53 0.59
CA ASN A 121 8.36 -13.92 1.19
C ASN A 121 8.29 -12.38 1.13
N LYS A 122 7.09 -11.81 1.30
CA LYS A 122 6.90 -10.35 1.23
C LYS A 122 7.52 -9.64 2.42
N CYS A 123 8.03 -8.45 2.18
CA CYS A 123 8.45 -7.50 3.21
C CYS A 123 7.23 -6.75 3.75
N SER A 124 6.36 -7.47 4.46
CA SER A 124 5.21 -6.87 5.11
C SER A 124 5.63 -6.14 6.40
N TRP A 125 4.80 -5.20 6.84
CA TRP A 125 4.95 -4.54 8.12
C TRP A 125 5.10 -5.53 9.28
N LEU A 126 4.41 -6.68 9.21
CA LEU A 126 4.47 -7.72 10.23
C LEU A 126 5.89 -8.28 10.38
N VAL A 127 6.54 -8.68 9.28
CA VAL A 127 7.88 -9.28 9.35
C VAL A 127 8.94 -8.25 9.74
N VAL A 128 8.85 -7.02 9.22
CA VAL A 128 9.78 -5.94 9.56
C VAL A 128 9.69 -5.59 11.05
N THR A 129 8.47 -5.45 11.56
CA THR A 129 8.24 -5.14 12.98
C THR A 129 8.69 -6.29 13.88
N ALA A 130 8.37 -7.54 13.52
CA ALA A 130 8.82 -8.71 14.26
C ALA A 130 10.35 -8.80 14.33
N LEU A 131 11.05 -8.56 13.21
CA LEU A 131 12.52 -8.57 13.12
C LEU A 131 13.18 -7.57 14.09
N GLY A 132 12.51 -6.45 14.37
CA GLY A 132 13.00 -5.43 15.31
C GLY A 132 12.93 -5.82 16.78
N ILE A 133 12.16 -6.85 17.15
CA ILE A 133 11.88 -7.21 18.56
C ILE A 133 12.16 -8.67 18.91
N MET A 134 12.38 -9.52 17.91
CA MET A 134 12.60 -10.95 18.12
C MET A 134 13.96 -11.27 18.75
N THR A 135 14.02 -12.38 19.50
CA THR A 135 15.29 -12.95 19.96
C THR A 135 16.04 -13.64 18.81
N PRO A 136 17.36 -13.92 18.96
CA PRO A 136 18.11 -14.68 17.96
C PRO A 136 17.51 -16.05 17.63
N GLU A 137 16.94 -16.74 18.62
CA GLU A 137 16.32 -18.06 18.44
C GLU A 137 15.02 -17.96 17.63
N GLN A 138 14.18 -16.99 17.97
CA GLN A 138 12.96 -16.67 17.22
C GLN A 138 13.27 -16.26 15.77
N ARG A 139 14.36 -15.50 15.58
CA ARG A 139 14.83 -15.12 14.25
C ARG A 139 15.27 -16.32 13.42
N ALA A 140 16.05 -17.22 14.01
CA ALA A 140 16.48 -18.44 13.34
C ALA A 140 15.27 -19.30 12.93
N GLU A 141 14.23 -19.36 13.76
CA GLU A 141 12.97 -20.03 13.41
C GLU A 141 12.24 -19.34 12.26
N LEU A 142 12.11 -18.00 12.30
CA LEU A 142 11.51 -17.22 11.22
C LEU A 142 12.24 -17.49 9.88
N GLU A 143 13.57 -17.45 9.86
CA GLU A 143 14.39 -17.64 8.66
C GLU A 143 14.21 -19.03 8.02
N VAL A 144 13.85 -20.05 8.82
CA VAL A 144 13.56 -21.40 8.31
C VAL A 144 12.16 -21.48 7.67
N CYS A 145 11.19 -20.74 8.21
CA CYS A 145 9.77 -20.90 7.87
C CYS A 145 9.24 -19.83 6.89
N TYR A 146 9.79 -18.62 6.90
CA TYR A 146 9.29 -17.51 6.07
C TYR A 146 9.62 -17.75 4.59
N GLY A 147 8.69 -17.42 3.69
CA GLY A 147 8.82 -17.69 2.25
C GLY A 147 8.61 -19.16 1.84
N LYS A 148 8.13 -20.01 2.75
CA LYS A 148 7.76 -21.39 2.47
C LYS A 148 6.27 -21.50 2.11
N THR A 149 5.95 -22.44 1.24
CA THR A 149 4.59 -22.60 0.70
C THR A 149 3.76 -23.67 1.43
N ASP A 150 4.38 -24.48 2.28
CA ASP A 150 3.68 -25.45 3.10
C ASP A 150 2.95 -24.78 4.27
N ALA A 151 1.78 -25.32 4.61
CA ALA A 151 0.92 -24.77 5.65
C ALA A 151 1.57 -24.83 7.04
N GLU A 152 2.42 -25.82 7.31
CA GLU A 152 3.10 -25.96 8.61
C GLU A 152 4.02 -24.77 8.89
N SER A 153 4.84 -24.40 7.91
CA SER A 153 5.72 -23.23 8.02
C SER A 153 4.94 -21.93 8.20
N VAL A 154 3.83 -21.75 7.48
CA VAL A 154 2.97 -20.57 7.61
C VAL A 154 2.38 -20.47 9.01
N GLU A 155 1.83 -21.57 9.54
CA GLU A 155 1.25 -21.60 10.89
C GLU A 155 2.32 -21.36 11.97
N ARG A 156 3.55 -21.84 11.77
CA ARG A 156 4.67 -21.52 12.69
C ARG A 156 5.03 -20.04 12.68
N VAL A 157 5.05 -19.39 11.52
CA VAL A 157 5.27 -17.94 11.44
C VAL A 157 4.15 -17.18 12.15
N LYS A 158 2.89 -17.57 11.94
CA LYS A 158 1.74 -16.96 12.63
C LYS A 158 1.82 -17.15 14.16
N ALA A 159 2.12 -18.35 14.61
CA ALA A 159 2.32 -18.63 16.03
C ALA A 159 3.45 -17.77 16.61
N LEU A 160 4.55 -17.59 15.88
CA LEU A 160 5.63 -16.71 16.29
C LEU A 160 5.15 -15.26 16.41
N TYR A 161 4.39 -14.74 15.45
CA TYR A 161 3.78 -13.40 15.53
C TYR A 161 2.86 -13.25 16.73
N ASP A 162 2.11 -14.29 17.08
CA ASP A 162 1.25 -14.28 18.26
C ASP A 162 2.08 -14.20 19.56
N THR A 163 3.22 -14.91 19.65
CA THR A 163 4.13 -14.78 20.80
C THR A 163 4.76 -13.40 20.93
N LEU A 164 4.89 -12.68 19.81
CA LEU A 164 5.37 -11.30 19.73
C LEU A 164 4.24 -10.27 19.92
N GLU A 165 3.02 -10.74 20.19
CA GLU A 165 1.79 -9.94 20.31
C GLU A 165 1.63 -8.92 19.16
N MET A 166 1.87 -9.38 17.93
CA MET A 166 1.74 -8.56 16.73
C MET A 166 0.35 -7.91 16.59
N PRO A 167 -0.79 -8.59 16.90
CA PRO A 167 -2.10 -7.94 16.89
C PRO A 167 -2.22 -6.75 17.85
N VAL A 168 -1.62 -6.84 19.04
CA VAL A 168 -1.65 -5.75 20.03
C VAL A 168 -0.88 -4.54 19.49
N ARG A 169 0.31 -4.78 18.92
CA ARG A 169 1.16 -3.73 18.32
C ARG A 169 0.48 -3.08 17.13
N TYR A 170 -0.18 -3.85 16.28
CA TYR A 170 -0.96 -3.32 15.17
C TYR A 170 -2.08 -2.40 15.65
N HIS A 171 -2.90 -2.81 16.64
CA HIS A 171 -3.98 -1.96 17.12
C HIS A 171 -3.49 -0.69 17.82
N GLN A 172 -2.33 -0.74 18.49
CA GLN A 172 -1.67 0.47 19.00
C GLN A 172 -1.24 1.39 17.85
N TYR A 173 -0.56 0.84 16.84
CA TYR A 173 -0.15 1.58 15.65
C TYR A 173 -1.36 2.18 14.91
N GLU A 174 -2.48 1.45 14.78
CA GLU A 174 -3.70 1.91 14.13
C GLU A 174 -4.30 3.14 14.82
N GLU A 175 -4.43 3.10 16.15
CA GLU A 175 -4.95 4.22 16.94
C GLU A 175 -4.01 5.44 16.88
N GLU A 176 -2.70 5.22 16.94
CA GLU A 176 -1.70 6.29 16.84
C GLU A 176 -1.67 6.92 15.45
N SER A 177 -1.71 6.11 14.39
CA SER A 177 -1.69 6.56 13.00
C SER A 177 -2.95 7.35 12.66
N TYR A 178 -4.12 6.90 13.14
CA TYR A 178 -5.35 7.67 12.97
C TYR A 178 -5.29 9.03 13.66
N ARG A 179 -4.74 9.11 14.88
CA ARG A 179 -4.53 10.40 15.58
C ARG A 179 -3.54 11.29 14.85
N ARG A 180 -2.41 10.75 14.38
CA ARG A 180 -1.43 11.51 13.58
C ARG A 180 -2.07 12.06 12.31
N LEU A 181 -2.82 11.23 11.59
CA LEU A 181 -3.52 11.62 10.38
C LEU A 181 -4.56 12.72 10.65
N GLN A 182 -5.35 12.63 11.72
CA GLN A 182 -6.28 13.69 12.12
C GLN A 182 -5.56 15.01 12.42
N ASN A 183 -4.44 14.97 13.13
CA ASN A 183 -3.64 16.15 13.41
C ASN A 183 -3.04 16.77 12.14
N LEU A 184 -2.51 15.94 11.23
CA LEU A 184 -1.97 16.40 9.95
C LEU A 184 -3.06 17.08 9.10
N ILE A 185 -4.25 16.48 9.01
CA ILE A 185 -5.38 17.08 8.32
C ILE A 185 -5.75 18.43 8.94
N GLN A 186 -5.85 18.51 10.27
CA GLN A 186 -6.17 19.74 10.98
C GLN A 186 -5.15 20.85 10.70
N GLN A 187 -3.86 20.53 10.65
CA GLN A 187 -2.78 21.49 10.46
C GLN A 187 -2.63 21.93 9.00
N HIS A 188 -2.72 20.98 8.06
CA HIS A 188 -2.28 21.20 6.68
C HIS A 188 -3.42 21.37 5.66
N ALA A 189 -4.66 21.03 5.99
CA ALA A 189 -5.79 21.10 5.07
C ALA A 189 -6.67 22.36 5.21
N GLN A 190 -6.12 23.49 5.67
CA GLN A 190 -6.88 24.74 5.87
C GLN A 190 -7.39 25.33 4.55
N ASN A 191 -6.55 25.34 3.52
CA ASN A 191 -6.88 25.82 2.17
C ASN A 191 -7.18 24.67 1.19
N LEU A 192 -7.38 23.47 1.71
CA LEU A 192 -7.70 22.28 0.93
C LEU A 192 -9.13 21.80 1.26
N PRO A 193 -9.72 20.91 0.45
CA PRO A 193 -11.00 20.28 0.76
C PRO A 193 -10.94 19.39 2.01
N HIS A 194 -11.01 20.02 3.20
CA HIS A 194 -10.81 19.37 4.51
C HIS A 194 -11.70 18.14 4.71
N ALA A 195 -12.97 18.25 4.30
CA ALA A 195 -13.96 17.17 4.40
C ALA A 195 -13.56 15.93 3.57
N VAL A 196 -12.84 16.09 2.46
CA VAL A 196 -12.39 14.98 1.62
C VAL A 196 -11.40 14.11 2.38
N PHE A 197 -10.36 14.71 2.97
CA PHE A 197 -9.37 13.97 3.75
C PHE A 197 -9.98 13.30 4.98
N LEU A 198 -10.87 13.99 5.70
CA LEU A 198 -11.57 13.40 6.85
C LEU A 198 -12.43 12.20 6.46
N ASN A 199 -13.14 12.28 5.33
CA ASN A 199 -13.96 11.18 4.84
C ASN A 199 -13.10 9.98 4.44
N PHE A 200 -11.97 10.19 3.79
CA PHE A 200 -11.01 9.12 3.48
C PHE A 200 -10.43 8.50 4.75
N ALA A 201 -9.93 9.31 5.68
CA ALA A 201 -9.39 8.84 6.96
C ALA A 201 -10.42 8.00 7.73
N LYS A 202 -11.68 8.44 7.77
CA LYS A 202 -12.77 7.69 8.43
C LYS A 202 -13.09 6.38 7.71
N LYS A 203 -12.96 6.33 6.38
CA LYS A 203 -13.25 5.14 5.58
C LYS A 203 -12.20 4.03 5.80
N ILE A 204 -10.93 4.41 6.00
CA ILE A 204 -9.85 3.44 6.19
C ILE A 204 -9.67 3.04 7.66
N TYR A 205 -10.00 3.91 8.62
CA TYR A 205 -9.86 3.61 10.05
C TYR A 205 -10.73 2.42 10.45
N LYS A 206 -10.13 1.41 11.08
CA LYS A 206 -10.79 0.16 11.49
C LYS A 206 -11.46 -0.57 10.34
N ARG A 207 -10.90 -0.48 9.12
CA ARG A 207 -11.35 -1.29 7.99
C ARG A 207 -11.12 -2.75 8.30
N ASN A 208 -12.01 -3.59 7.79
CA ASN A 208 -11.95 -5.05 7.94
C ASN A 208 -11.73 -5.79 6.62
N LYS A 209 -11.54 -5.04 5.52
CA LYS A 209 -11.27 -5.52 4.16
C LYS A 209 -10.58 -4.45 3.33
#